data_AF-A0A761Y0V0-F1
#
_entry.id   AF-A0A761Y0V0-F1
#
_cell.length_a   1.000
_cell.length_b   1.000
_cell.length_c   1.000
_cell.angle_alpha   90.00
_cell.angle_beta   90.00
_cell.angle_gamma   90.00
#
_symmetry.space_group_name_H-M   'P 1'
#
loop_
_entity.id
_entity.type
_entity.pdbx_description
1 polymer ?
#
loop_
_entity_poly.entity_id
_entity_poly.type
_entity_poly.pdbx_seq_one_letter_code
_entity_poly.pdbx_strand_id
1 'polypeptide(L)'
;MIIFTLRRLLLLLVTLFFLTFIGFSLSYFTPHAPLQGASLWNAWVFWFNGLLHWDFGVSSINGQLISEQLKEVFPATMELCILAFGFALMVGIPVGMLAGVTRSKWPDRFISALALLGFSIPVFWLALLLT
;
A
#
# COMPACT_ATOMS: atom_id res chain seq x y z
N MET A 1 8.63 -26.44 6.54
CA MET A 1 7.99 -25.18 6.97
C MET A 1 8.99 -24.11 7.39
N ILE A 2 10.03 -24.43 8.18
CA ILE A 2 11.07 -23.46 8.61
C ILE A 2 11.72 -22.65 7.47
N ILE A 3 12.07 -23.28 6.34
CA ILE A 3 12.69 -22.57 5.20
C ILE A 3 11.74 -21.54 4.58
N PHE A 4 10.44 -21.83 4.52
CA PHE A 4 9.43 -20.90 4.01
C PHE A 4 9.29 -19.68 4.92
N THR A 5 9.17 -19.91 6.23
CA THR A 5 9.11 -18.84 7.23
C THR A 5 10.37 -17.99 7.19
N LEU A 6 11.55 -18.60 7.07
CA LEU A 6 12.83 -17.90 6.97
C LEU A 6 12.89 -17.00 5.72
N ARG A 7 12.45 -17.50 4.56
CA ARG A 7 12.39 -16.69 3.32
C ARG A 7 11.45 -15.50 3.46
N ARG A 8 10.28 -15.69 4.07
CA ARG A 8 9.31 -14.60 4.28
C ARG A 8 9.85 -13.54 5.25
N LEU A 9 10.53 -13.98 6.30
CA LEU A 9 11.17 -13.09 7.27
C LEU A 9 12.34 -12.33 6.64
N LEU A 10 13.16 -13.00 5.85
CA LEU A 10 14.23 -12.36 5.07
C LEU A 10 13.68 -11.30 4.12
N LEU A 11 12.60 -11.63 3.38
CA LEU A 11 11.93 -10.66 2.50
C LEU A 11 11.42 -9.45 3.28
N LEU A 12 10.79 -9.67 4.43
CA LEU A 12 10.31 -8.59 5.29
C LEU A 12 11.47 -7.69 5.75
N LEU A 13 12.58 -8.27 6.22
CA LEU A 13 13.77 -7.50 6.61
C LEU A 13 14.34 -6.70 5.45
N VAL A 14 14.45 -7.30 4.26
CA VAL A 14 14.92 -6.61 3.05
C VAL A 14 13.98 -5.46 2.69
N THR A 15 12.65 -5.67 2.73
CA THR A 15 11.69 -4.61 2.44
C THR A 15 11.77 -3.46 3.45
N LEU A 16 11.88 -3.77 4.75
CA LEU A 16 12.03 -2.75 5.79
C LEU A 16 13.33 -1.97 5.62
N PHE A 17 14.42 -2.65 5.28
CA PHE A 17 15.70 -2.00 4.99
C PHE A 17 15.56 -1.00 3.83
N PHE A 18 14.98 -1.41 2.70
CA PHE A 18 14.78 -0.51 1.56
C PHE A 18 13.83 0.64 1.88
N LEU A 19 12.72 0.39 2.58
CA LEU A 19 11.79 1.44 3.00
C LEU A 19 12.45 2.45 3.92
N THR A 20 13.26 1.98 4.88
CA THR A 20 13.98 2.84 5.81
C THR A 20 15.04 3.67 5.07
N PHE A 21 15.79 3.03 4.17
CA PHE A 21 16.81 3.70 3.36
C PHE A 21 16.21 4.77 2.45
N ILE A 22 15.13 4.45 1.75
CA ILE A 22 14.41 5.40 0.89
C ILE A 22 13.81 6.53 1.75
N GLY A 23 13.16 6.22 2.86
CA GLY A 23 12.55 7.22 3.75
C GLY A 23 13.57 8.21 4.30
N PHE A 24 14.72 7.71 4.79
CA PHE A 24 15.81 8.56 5.23
C PHE A 24 16.41 9.37 4.09
N SER A 25 16.64 8.76 2.93
CA SER A 25 17.17 9.45 1.75
C SER A 25 16.24 10.60 1.33
N LEU A 26 14.92 10.38 1.32
CA LEU A 26 13.95 11.42 1.05
C LEU A 26 14.04 12.54 2.09
N SER A 27 14.05 12.21 3.38
CA SER A 27 14.15 13.21 4.45
C SER A 27 15.47 14.00 4.42
N TYR A 28 16.58 13.36 4.09
CA TYR A 28 17.91 13.97 4.07
C TYR A 28 18.15 14.85 2.84
N PHE A 29 17.69 14.43 1.66
CA PHE A 29 17.91 15.16 0.39
C PHE A 29 16.79 16.15 0.03
N THR A 30 15.73 16.26 0.84
CA THR A 30 14.66 17.25 0.60
C THR A 30 15.17 18.67 0.88
N PRO A 31 14.94 19.64 -0.04
CA PRO A 31 15.21 21.05 0.20
C PRO A 31 14.44 21.56 1.44
N HIS A 32 15.10 22.33 2.32
CA HIS A 32 14.56 22.80 3.61
C HIS A 32 14.34 21.72 4.68
N ALA A 33 14.93 20.53 4.52
CA ALA A 33 14.89 19.52 5.57
C ALA A 33 15.58 20.03 6.86
N PRO A 34 15.03 19.73 8.05
CA PRO A 34 15.62 20.12 9.34
C PRO A 34 17.01 19.51 9.59
N LEU A 35 17.46 18.60 8.73
CA LEU A 35 18.72 17.86 8.82
C LEU A 35 19.83 18.44 7.91
N GLN A 36 19.56 19.53 7.17
CA GLN A 36 20.56 20.15 6.30
C GLN A 36 21.75 20.67 7.11
N GLY A 37 22.94 20.10 6.86
CA GLY A 37 24.19 20.46 7.52
C GLY A 37 24.57 19.59 8.73
N ALA A 38 23.72 18.65 9.16
CA ALA A 38 24.07 17.67 10.18
C ALA A 38 24.96 16.55 9.59
N SER A 39 25.80 15.94 10.42
CA SER A 39 26.53 14.73 10.03
C SER A 39 25.54 13.59 9.73
N LEU A 40 25.86 12.74 8.75
CA LEU A 40 24.99 11.62 8.34
C LEU A 40 24.54 10.75 9.51
N TRP A 41 25.44 10.49 10.46
CA TRP A 41 25.14 9.70 11.65
C TRP A 41 24.12 10.38 12.57
N ASN A 42 24.30 11.67 12.86
CA ASN A 42 23.38 12.41 13.72
C ASN A 42 22.00 12.57 13.07
N ALA A 43 21.97 12.82 11.77
CA ALA A 43 20.74 12.89 10.99
C ALA A 43 19.98 11.56 11.01
N TRP A 44 20.69 10.44 10.84
CA TRP A 44 20.11 9.10 10.90
C TRP A 44 19.51 8.80 12.27
N VAL A 45 20.26 9.04 13.34
CA VAL A 45 19.81 8.79 14.72
C VAL A 45 18.59 9.66 15.06
N PHE A 46 18.60 10.94 14.68
CA PHE A 46 17.45 11.83 14.88
C PHE A 46 16.21 11.33 14.14
N TRP A 47 16.33 11.05 12.84
CA TRP A 47 15.21 10.60 12.01
C TRP A 47 14.65 9.26 12.50
N PHE A 48 15.53 8.31 12.82
CA PHE A 48 15.12 6.99 13.31
C PHE A 48 14.44 7.08 14.69
N ASN A 49 14.93 7.94 15.58
CA ASN A 49 14.28 8.19 16.87
C ASN A 49 12.90 8.84 16.69
N GLY A 50 12.75 9.78 15.76
CA GLY A 50 11.46 10.36 15.39
C GLY A 50 10.45 9.30 14.94
N LEU A 51 10.86 8.40 14.05
CA LEU A 51 10.00 7.28 13.61
C LEU A 51 9.52 6.40 14.75
N LEU A 52 10.38 6.10 15.74
CA LEU A 52 9.99 5.32 16.93
C LEU A 52 8.93 6.02 17.78
N HIS A 53 8.86 7.35 17.71
CA HIS A 53 7.88 8.19 18.42
C HIS A 53 6.66 8.57 17.55
N TRP A 54 6.47 7.92 16.39
CA TRP A 54 5.42 8.25 15.43
C TRP A 54 5.52 9.65 14.83
N ASP A 55 6.72 10.26 14.87
CA ASP A 55 7.00 11.50 14.18
C ASP A 55 7.47 11.20 12.76
N PHE A 56 6.57 11.45 11.80
CA PHE A 56 6.84 11.31 10.37
C PHE A 56 7.41 12.59 9.75
N GLY A 57 7.53 13.66 10.52
CA GLY A 57 7.95 14.98 10.05
C GLY A 57 6.85 15.73 9.32
N VAL A 58 7.28 16.70 8.50
CA VAL A 58 6.42 17.59 7.74
C VAL A 58 6.48 17.29 6.23
N SER A 59 5.39 17.54 5.54
CA SER A 59 5.29 17.39 4.09
C SER A 59 6.14 18.42 3.37
N SER A 60 6.94 17.98 2.41
CA SER A 60 7.73 18.85 1.53
C SER A 60 6.87 19.72 0.60
N ILE A 61 5.58 19.39 0.43
CA ILE A 61 4.70 20.07 -0.53
C ILE A 61 4.02 21.27 0.12
N ASN A 62 3.50 21.10 1.34
CA ASN A 62 2.65 22.09 1.99
C ASN A 62 3.07 22.45 3.43
N GLY A 63 4.15 21.85 3.95
CA GLY A 63 4.71 22.15 5.27
C GLY A 63 3.90 21.64 6.47
N GLN A 64 2.81 20.91 6.24
CA GLN A 64 1.97 20.36 7.31
C GLN A 64 2.56 19.07 7.88
N LEU A 65 2.19 18.73 9.12
CA LEU A 65 2.58 17.48 9.76
C LEU A 65 1.98 16.29 9.00
N ILE A 66 2.82 15.36 8.55
CA ILE A 66 2.38 14.17 7.79
C ILE A 66 1.41 13.32 8.63
N SER A 67 1.60 13.29 9.95
CA SER A 67 0.72 12.57 10.88
C SER A 67 -0.70 13.14 10.91
N GLU A 68 -0.89 14.44 10.75
CA GLU A 68 -2.22 15.08 10.67
C GLU A 68 -2.90 14.75 9.35
N GLN A 69 -2.16 14.88 8.24
CA GLN A 69 -2.68 14.53 6.91
C GLN A 69 -3.09 13.06 6.84
N LEU A 70 -2.29 12.17 7.41
CA LEU A 70 -2.61 10.75 7.46
C LEU A 70 -3.88 10.50 8.27
N LYS A 71 -4.07 11.18 9.41
CA LYS A 71 -5.31 11.05 10.21
C LYS A 71 -6.55 11.52 9.46
N GLU A 72 -6.42 12.48 8.55
CA GLU A 72 -7.51 12.98 7.74
C GLU A 72 -7.92 11.98 6.64
N VAL A 73 -6.95 11.41 5.92
CA VAL A 73 -7.23 10.58 4.73
C VAL A 73 -7.28 9.06 5.00
N PHE A 74 -6.60 8.60 6.04
CA PHE A 74 -6.49 7.17 6.36
C PHE A 74 -7.85 6.53 6.72
N PRO A 75 -8.73 7.16 7.53
CA PRO A 75 -10.03 6.58 7.87
C PRO A 75 -10.90 6.33 6.63
N ALA A 76 -10.95 7.30 5.71
CA ALA A 76 -11.71 7.18 4.46
C ALA A 76 -11.15 6.05 3.57
N THR A 77 -9.82 5.94 3.47
CA THR A 77 -9.17 4.85 2.73
C THR A 77 -9.49 3.49 3.34
N MET A 78 -9.44 3.39 4.66
CA MET A 78 -9.77 2.16 5.39
C MET A 78 -11.23 1.76 5.20
N GLU A 79 -12.16 2.70 5.29
CA GLU A 79 -13.58 2.46 5.04
C GLU A 79 -13.80 1.91 3.63
N LEU A 80 -13.24 2.57 2.61
CA LEU A 80 -13.31 2.11 1.23
C LEU A 80 -12.70 0.72 1.04
N CYS A 81 -11.53 0.45 1.62
CA CYS A 81 -10.88 -0.86 1.54
C CYS A 81 -11.73 -1.96 2.20
N ILE A 82 -12.28 -1.71 3.38
CA ILE A 82 -13.10 -2.68 4.10
C ILE A 82 -14.38 -2.99 3.33
N LEU A 83 -15.08 -1.97 2.82
CA LEU A 83 -16.31 -2.15 2.05
C LEU A 83 -16.03 -2.88 0.72
N ALA A 84 -15.00 -2.45 -0.02
CA ALA A 84 -14.61 -3.08 -1.28
C ALA A 84 -14.20 -4.55 -1.06
N PHE A 85 -13.40 -4.82 -0.03
CA PHE A 85 -12.98 -6.18 0.31
C PHE A 85 -14.17 -7.05 0.74
N GLY A 86 -15.05 -6.51 1.58
CA GLY A 86 -16.29 -7.19 2.00
C GLY A 86 -17.17 -7.55 0.81
N PHE A 87 -17.40 -6.61 -0.10
CA PHE A 87 -18.15 -6.87 -1.33
C PHE A 87 -17.47 -7.90 -2.23
N ALA A 88 -16.15 -7.80 -2.40
CA ALA A 88 -15.36 -8.76 -3.18
C ALA A 88 -15.47 -10.18 -2.61
N LEU A 89 -15.48 -10.35 -1.28
CA LEU A 89 -15.70 -11.66 -0.66
C LEU A 89 -17.14 -12.13 -0.84
N MET A 90 -18.12 -11.28 -0.54
CA MET A 90 -19.54 -11.64 -0.59
C MET A 90 -20.02 -12.02 -1.99
N VAL A 91 -19.54 -11.35 -3.03
CA VAL A 91 -19.94 -11.62 -4.42
C VAL A 91 -18.92 -12.51 -5.13
N GLY A 92 -17.63 -12.23 -4.96
CA GLY A 92 -16.56 -12.93 -5.67
C GLY A 92 -16.45 -14.41 -5.27
N ILE A 93 -16.65 -14.76 -3.99
CA ILE A 93 -16.61 -16.17 -3.56
C ILE A 93 -17.77 -16.97 -4.20
N PRO A 94 -19.05 -16.58 -4.06
CA PRO A 94 -20.14 -17.34 -4.68
C PRO A 94 -20.03 -17.42 -6.20
N VAL A 95 -19.70 -16.32 -6.87
CA VAL A 95 -19.54 -16.28 -8.34
C VAL A 95 -18.37 -17.16 -8.78
N GLY A 96 -17.24 -17.11 -8.08
CA GLY A 96 -16.09 -17.99 -8.34
C GLY A 96 -16.40 -19.46 -8.10
N MET A 97 -17.14 -19.78 -7.03
CA MET A 97 -17.63 -21.14 -6.78
C MET A 97 -18.56 -21.63 -7.89
N LEU A 98 -19.47 -20.78 -8.37
CA LEU A 98 -20.40 -21.12 -9.45
C LEU A 98 -19.65 -21.42 -10.77
N ALA A 99 -18.65 -20.62 -11.11
CA ALA A 99 -17.78 -20.88 -12.26
C ALA A 99 -17.02 -22.22 -12.10
N GLY A 100 -16.51 -22.50 -10.89
CA GLY A 100 -15.83 -23.76 -10.57
C GLY A 100 -16.73 -24.99 -10.71
N VAL A 101 -17.97 -24.94 -10.21
CA VAL A 101 -18.94 -26.04 -10.29
C VAL A 101 -19.48 -26.22 -11.73
N THR A 102 -19.62 -25.12 -12.47
CA THR A 102 -20.11 -25.14 -13.86
C THR A 102 -18.99 -25.18 -14.89
N ARG A 103 -17.82 -25.72 -14.52
CA ARG A 103 -16.62 -25.80 -15.36
C ARG A 103 -16.91 -26.21 -16.80
N SER A 104 -16.35 -25.45 -17.73
CA SER A 104 -16.47 -25.63 -19.20
C SER A 104 -17.88 -25.43 -19.77
N LYS A 105 -18.87 -25.07 -18.95
CA LYS A 105 -20.21 -24.68 -19.39
C LYS A 105 -20.26 -23.17 -19.66
N TRP A 106 -21.38 -22.72 -20.21
CA TRP A 106 -21.58 -21.31 -20.55
C TRP A 106 -21.42 -20.34 -19.34
N PRO A 107 -21.95 -20.63 -18.12
CA PRO A 107 -21.78 -19.73 -16.98
C PRO A 107 -20.32 -19.52 -16.57
N ASP A 108 -19.51 -20.58 -16.54
CA ASP A 108 -18.06 -20.49 -16.31
C ASP A 108 -17.37 -19.58 -17.33
N ARG A 109 -17.64 -19.78 -18.63
CA ARG A 109 -17.04 -18.95 -19.70
C ARG A 109 -17.41 -17.48 -19.55
N PHE A 110 -18.66 -17.18 -19.21
CA PHE A 110 -19.11 -15.80 -19.02
C PHE A 110 -18.46 -15.14 -17.81
N ILE A 111 -18.45 -15.82 -16.65
CA ILE A 111 -17.83 -15.32 -15.43
C ILE A 111 -16.33 -15.10 -15.63
N SER A 112 -15.64 -16.07 -16.24
CA SER A 112 -14.21 -15.99 -16.51
C SER A 112 -13.88 -14.87 -17.50
N ALA A 113 -14.69 -14.66 -18.53
CA ALA A 113 -14.51 -13.54 -19.46
C ALA A 113 -14.68 -12.18 -18.76
N LEU A 114 -15.69 -12.04 -17.90
CA LEU A 114 -15.91 -10.82 -17.12
C LEU A 114 -14.75 -10.55 -16.15
N ALA A 115 -14.25 -11.59 -15.47
CA ALA A 115 -13.10 -11.49 -14.58
C ALA A 115 -11.82 -11.07 -15.34
N LEU A 116 -11.59 -11.63 -16.52
CA LEU A 116 -10.45 -11.24 -17.37
C LEU A 116 -10.54 -9.79 -17.85
N LEU A 117 -11.74 -9.32 -18.22
CA LEU A 117 -11.95 -7.92 -18.58
C LEU A 117 -11.65 -7.00 -17.40
N GLY A 118 -12.19 -7.30 -16.22
CA GLY A 118 -11.94 -6.53 -15.00
C GLY A 118 -10.45 -6.50 -14.62
N PHE A 119 -9.75 -7.62 -14.78
CA PHE A 119 -8.30 -7.69 -14.49
C PHE A 119 -7.44 -6.96 -15.53
N SER A 120 -7.89 -6.89 -16.78
CA SER A 120 -7.13 -6.29 -17.89
C SER A 120 -7.28 -4.77 -17.95
N ILE A 121 -8.36 -4.21 -17.39
CA ILE A 121 -8.59 -2.77 -17.42
C ILE A 121 -7.76 -2.10 -16.31
N PRO A 122 -6.95 -1.07 -16.63
CA PRO A 122 -6.24 -0.31 -15.61
C PRO A 122 -7.20 0.38 -14.64
N VAL A 123 -6.93 0.26 -13.33
CA VAL A 123 -7.80 0.82 -12.27
C VAL A 123 -7.99 2.33 -12.42
N PHE A 124 -6.95 3.06 -12.81
CA PHE A 124 -7.06 4.52 -13.02
C PHE A 124 -8.04 4.87 -14.16
N TRP A 125 -8.14 4.03 -15.19
CA TRP A 125 -9.04 4.27 -16.32
C TRP A 125 -10.49 4.02 -15.92
N LEU A 126 -10.75 3.00 -15.10
CA LEU A 126 -12.07 2.79 -14.48
C LEU A 126 -12.45 3.97 -13.59
N ALA A 127 -11.52 4.48 -12.79
CA ALA A 127 -11.77 5.64 -11.96
C ALA A 127 -12.23 6.84 -12.82
N LEU A 128 -11.51 7.15 -13.90
CA LEU A 128 -11.86 8.25 -14.82
C LEU A 128 -13.21 8.08 -15.54
N LEU A 129 -13.67 6.85 -15.77
CA LEU A 129 -14.97 6.60 -16.40
C LEU A 129 -16.15 6.66 -15.42
N LEU A 130 -15.89 6.40 -14.14
CA LEU A 130 -16.90 6.31 -13.09
C LEU A 130 -16.98 7.58 -12.23
N THR A 131 -16.03 8.50 -12.39
CA THR A 131 -16.07 9.89 -11.89
C THR A 131 -16.74 10.80 -12.89
#